data_AF-A0A1F2TAU9-F1
#
_entry.id   AF-A0A1F2TAU9-F1
#
_cell.length_a   1.000
_cell.length_b   1.000
_cell.length_c   1.000
_cell.angle_alpha   90.00
_cell.angle_beta   90.00
_cell.angle_gamma   90.00
#
_symmetry.space_group_name_H-M   'P 1'
#
loop_
_entity.id
_entity.type
_entity.pdbx_description
1 polymer ?
#
loop_
_entity_poly.entity_id
_entity_poly.type
_entity_poly.pdbx_seq_one_letter_code
_entity_poly.pdbx_strand_id
1 'polypeptide(L)' 'MAGGALAQAKAHRWLTQDDAAVFAVDTVECLGGSVPKAQRRLVEAWVEIHREELQRDWDLLQSGQPPVKIEPLR' A
#
# COMPACT_ATOMS: atom_id res chain seq x y z
N MET A 1 -49.13 -19.68 0.41
CA MET A 1 -48.63 -20.61 -0.63
C MET A 1 -47.96 -19.75 -1.70
N ALA A 2 -46.67 -19.44 -1.53
CA ALA A 2 -45.52 -20.07 -2.22
C ALA A 2 -45.60 -19.84 -3.74
N GLY A 3 -44.62 -19.31 -4.48
CA GLY A 3 -43.23 -18.86 -4.29
C GLY A 3 -42.92 -17.98 -5.52
N GLY A 4 -41.72 -17.46 -5.75
CA GLY A 4 -40.45 -17.77 -5.15
C GLY A 4 -39.40 -16.73 -5.58
N ALA A 5 -38.36 -16.70 -4.75
CA ALA A 5 -36.97 -16.42 -5.07
C ALA A 5 -36.68 -15.17 -5.91
N LEU A 6 -36.58 -14.04 -5.20
CA LEU A 6 -35.58 -13.02 -5.50
C LEU A 6 -34.17 -13.64 -5.49
N ALA A 7 -33.31 -13.05 -6.30
CA ALA A 7 -31.86 -13.05 -6.24
C ALA A 7 -31.14 -14.29 -6.81
N GLN A 8 -30.54 -14.09 -7.99
CA GLN A 8 -29.17 -14.55 -8.24
C GLN A 8 -28.55 -13.78 -9.43
N ALA A 9 -28.21 -12.52 -9.20
CA ALA A 9 -27.18 -11.86 -9.98
C ALA A 9 -25.88 -11.93 -9.16
N LYS A 10 -25.01 -12.90 -9.47
CA LYS A 10 -23.66 -12.99 -8.89
C LYS A 10 -22.80 -11.87 -9.47
N ALA A 11 -22.93 -10.68 -8.93
CA ALA A 11 -21.99 -9.59 -9.18
C ALA A 11 -20.78 -9.76 -8.24
N HIS A 12 -19.87 -10.68 -8.56
CA HIS A 12 -18.53 -10.66 -7.97
C HIS A 12 -17.64 -9.74 -8.79
N ARG A 13 -17.97 -8.45 -8.78
CA ARG A 13 -17.06 -7.40 -9.20
C ARG A 13 -16.85 -6.50 -7.99
N TRP A 14 -15.92 -6.90 -7.13
CA TRP A 14 -15.38 -6.01 -6.14
C TRP A 14 -14.49 -5.02 -6.90
N LEU A 15 -15.07 -3.87 -7.22
CA LEU A 15 -14.31 -2.67 -7.54
C LEU A 15 -13.55 -2.29 -6.26
N THR A 16 -12.35 -2.82 -6.04
CA THR A 16 -11.44 -2.21 -5.07
C THR A 16 -10.72 -1.11 -5.82
N GLN A 17 -11.35 0.05 -5.77
CA GLN A 17 -10.80 1.35 -6.07
C GLN A 17 -9.53 1.54 -5.22
N ASP A 18 -8.37 1.51 -5.87
CA ASP A 18 -7.03 1.87 -5.42
C ASP A 18 -6.79 1.84 -3.88
N ASP A 19 -6.42 0.67 -3.34
CA ASP A 19 -5.80 0.53 -2.01
C ASP A 19 -4.38 1.16 -2.03
N ALA A 20 -4.31 2.46 -2.28
CA ALA A 20 -3.08 3.24 -2.27
C ALA A 20 -3.01 4.08 -1.00
N ALA A 21 -1.86 4.06 -0.34
CA ALA A 21 -1.57 4.92 0.80
C ALA A 21 -0.19 5.55 0.64
N VAL A 22 -0.07 6.78 1.11
CA VAL A 22 1.18 7.54 1.16
C VAL A 22 1.68 7.47 2.59
N PHE A 23 2.94 7.08 2.77
CA PHE A 23 3.57 6.98 4.08
C PHE A 23 4.73 7.97 4.19
N ALA A 24 4.91 8.52 5.39
CA ALA A 24 6.14 9.23 5.73
C ALA A 24 7.30 8.21 5.79
N VAL A 25 8.41 8.51 5.14
CA VAL A 25 9.58 7.61 5.08
C VAL A 25 10.19 7.40 6.47
N ASP A 26 10.23 8.45 7.31
CA ASP A 26 10.90 8.40 8.62
C ASP A 26 10.05 7.78 9.73
N THR A 27 8.73 8.01 9.71
CA THR A 27 7.81 7.61 10.79
C THR A 27 6.88 6.47 10.41
N VAL A 28 6.81 6.11 9.12
CA VAL A 28 5.84 5.16 8.54
C VAL A 28 4.39 5.54 8.85
N GLU A 29 4.15 6.82 9.13
CA GLU A 29 2.81 7.34 9.34
C GLU A 29 2.08 7.47 7.99
N CYS A 30 0.83 7.02 7.94
CA CYS A 30 0.00 7.20 6.76
C CYS A 30 -0.41 8.67 6.64
N LEU A 31 0.11 9.36 5.63
CA LEU A 31 -0.18 10.76 5.32
C LEU A 31 -1.45 10.92 4.48
N GLY A 32 -1.90 9.87 3.79
CA GLY A 32 -3.10 9.90 2.97
C GLY A 32 -3.43 8.55 2.34
N GLY A 33 -4.71 8.37 1.99
CA GLY A 33 -5.21 7.10 1.49
C GLY A 33 -5.42 6.06 2.59
N SER A 34 -5.63 4.81 2.20
CA SER A 34 -5.82 3.71 3.15
C SER A 34 -5.42 2.39 2.53
N VAL A 35 -4.83 1.53 3.36
CA VAL A 35 -4.57 0.13 3.03
C VAL A 35 -5.07 -0.75 4.17
N PRO A 36 -5.45 -2.01 3.89
CA PRO A 36 -5.87 -2.89 4.96
C PRO A 36 -4.73 -3.17 5.96
N LYS A 37 -5.10 -3.54 7.18
CA LYS A 37 -4.17 -3.66 8.32
C LYS A 37 -3.01 -4.64 8.05
N ALA A 38 -3.23 -5.68 7.26
CA ALA A 38 -2.20 -6.65 6.93
C ALA A 38 -1.12 -6.03 6.03
N GLN A 39 -1.52 -5.27 5.00
CA GLN A 39 -0.64 -4.56 4.08
C GLN A 39 0.16 -3.48 4.82
N ARG A 40 -0.49 -2.74 5.73
CA ARG A 40 0.21 -1.75 6.57
C ARG A 40 1.38 -2.38 7.35
N ARG A 41 1.17 -3.55 7.94
CA ARG A 41 2.23 -4.27 8.68
C ARG A 41 3.39 -4.70 7.78
N LEU A 42 3.10 -5.07 6.52
CA LEU A 42 4.14 -5.38 5.54
C LEU A 42 4.95 -4.13 5.18
N VAL A 43 4.29 -2.98 4.98
CA VAL A 43 4.97 -1.70 4.74
C VAL A 43 5.85 -1.31 5.92
N GLU A 44 5.33 -1.41 7.16
CA GLU A 44 6.09 -1.14 8.39
C GLU A 44 7.34 -2.02 8.50
N ALA A 45 7.21 -3.33 8.27
CA ALA A 45 8.35 -4.24 8.29
C ALA A 45 9.36 -3.95 7.15
N TRP A 46 8.87 -3.59 5.98
CA TRP A 46 9.71 -3.27 4.83
C TRP A 46 10.53 -1.99 5.06
N VAL A 47 9.88 -0.92 5.55
CA VAL A 47 10.58 0.34 5.85
C VAL A 47 11.65 0.12 6.92
N GLU A 48 11.37 -0.67 7.95
CA GLU A 48 12.36 -0.98 8.99
C GLU A 48 13.60 -1.68 8.42
N ILE A 49 13.42 -2.65 7.51
CA ILE A 49 14.52 -3.39 6.87
C ILE A 49 15.32 -2.50 5.93
N HIS A 50 14.67 -1.60 5.21
CA HIS A 50 15.25 -0.80 4.12
C HIS A 50 15.49 0.67 4.49
N ARG A 51 15.56 0.99 5.79
CA ARG A 51 15.62 2.38 6.27
C ARG A 51 16.80 3.18 5.70
N GLU A 52 17.98 2.58 5.65
CA GLU A 52 19.18 3.24 5.12
C GLU A 52 19.07 3.50 3.61
N GLU A 53 18.49 2.56 2.87
CA GLU A 53 18.27 2.68 1.42
C GLU A 53 17.25 3.78 1.12
N LEU A 54 16.16 3.84 1.89
CA LEU A 54 15.14 4.88 1.77
C LEU A 54 15.69 6.27 2.06
N GLN A 55 16.54 6.44 3.07
CA GLN A 55 17.19 7.72 3.36
C GLN A 55 18.10 8.14 2.20
N ARG A 56 18.89 7.21 1.66
CA ARG A 56 19.75 7.48 0.51
C ARG A 56 18.94 7.90 -0.71
N ASP A 57 17.83 7.22 -0.98
CA ASP A 57 16.93 7.56 -2.08
C ASP A 57 16.28 8.94 -1.88
N TRP A 58 15.95 9.29 -0.63
CA TRP A 58 15.48 10.63 -0.32
C TRP A 58 16.53 11.70 -0.64
N ASP A 59 17.78 11.48 -0.25
CA ASP A 59 18.88 12.40 -0.54
C ASP A 59 19.14 12.54 -2.06
N LEU A 60 19.05 11.42 -2.80
CA LEU A 60 19.13 11.42 -4.26
C LEU A 60 18.03 12.30 -4.87
N LEU A 61 16.78 12.10 -4.44
CA LEU A 61 15.64 12.88 -4.89
C LEU A 61 15.82 14.38 -4.61
N GLN A 62 16.30 14.75 -3.41
CA GLN A 62 16.59 16.15 -3.06
C GLN A 62 17.69 16.74 -3.95
N SER A 63 18.64 15.93 -4.43
CA SER A 63 19.70 16.34 -5.37
C SER A 63 19.27 16.35 -6.84
N GLY A 64 18.00 16.05 -7.15
CA GLY A 64 17.48 15.96 -8.52
C GLY A 64 17.87 14.66 -9.24
N GLN A 65 18.35 13.66 -8.52
CA GLN A 65 18.68 12.34 -9.03
C GLN A 65 17.52 11.35 -8.80
N PRO A 66 17.32 10.37 -9.69
CA PRO A 66 16.31 9.34 -9.48
C PRO A 66 16.69 8.42 -8.31
N PRO A 67 15.70 7.88 -7.58
CA PRO A 67 15.94 6.88 -6.55
C PRO A 67 16.30 5.53 -7.17
N VAL A 68 16.88 4.64 -6.38
CA VAL A 68 17.21 3.28 -6.78
C VAL A 68 16.05 2.34 -6.47
N LYS A 69 15.92 1.25 -7.21
CA LYS A 69 14.90 0.24 -6.89
C LYS A 69 15.28 -0.49 -5.61
N ILE A 70 14.42 -0.42 -4.60
CA ILE A 70 14.51 -1.22 -3.37
C ILE A 70 13.67 -2.49 -3.55
N GLU A 71 14.22 -3.64 -3.15
CA GLU A 71 13.54 -4.93 -3.34
C GLU A 71 12.36 -5.09 -2.36
N PRO A 72 11.23 -5.66 -2.79
CA PRO A 72 10.07 -5.88 -1.92
C PRO A 72 10.29 -7.04 -0.93
N LEU A 73 9.47 -7.09 0.14
CA LEU A 73 9.41 -8.26 1.02
C LEU A 73 8.95 -9.50 0.24
N ARG A 74 9.55 -10.66 0.57
CA ARG A 74 9.23 -11.98 0.01
C ARG A 74 8.24 -12.76 0.87
#